data_AF-A0A6N9SRA4-F1
#
_entry.id   AF-A0A6N9SRA4-F1
#
_cell.length_a   1.000
_cell.length_b   1.000
_cell.length_c   1.000
_cell.angle_alpha   90.00
_cell.angle_beta   90.00
_cell.angle_gamma   90.00
#
_symmetry.space_group_name_H-M   'P 1'
#
loop_
_entity.id
_entity.type
_entity.pdbx_description
1 polymer ?
#
loop_
_entity_poly.entity_id
_entity_poly.type
_entity_poly.pdbx_seq_one_letter_code
_entity_poly.pdbx_strand_id
1 'polypeptide(L)'
;MLVNFILSGAAGGLLIGMTGIGGGSLMTPLLVMGFGIPPATAIGTDLLYAALTKAGAVACHQRHGNVSWRTAGWLLVGSLPGSGLTLWILQRIPASPLLDQTLRQGLVVALTLTTLALWKRRTPPKQADTPHARAWTPVLGFFIGVLVTLSSVGGGALGTALLLVLYPGFSFSTIVGTELAHAVPLTLLAGLGHLRLGHVDGTLLVALMAGSLPGLWVGTRLNHHLPEKITRAGLSLLLLGLAFGLWHSMPGKIA
;
A
#
# COMPACT_ATOMS: atom_id res chain seq x y z
N MET A 1 -14.31 21.56 0.76
CA MET A 1 -13.11 20.70 0.64
C MET A 1 -13.09 19.60 1.70
N LEU A 2 -13.17 19.92 3.00
CA LEU A 2 -13.12 18.93 4.09
C LEU A 2 -14.12 17.77 3.96
N VAL A 3 -15.38 18.07 3.58
CA VAL A 3 -16.43 17.06 3.36
C VAL A 3 -16.03 16.06 2.26
N ASN A 4 -15.37 16.53 1.19
CA ASN A 4 -14.95 15.65 0.10
C ASN A 4 -13.83 14.70 0.56
N PHE A 5 -12.92 15.15 1.41
CA PHE A 5 -11.90 14.29 2.01
C PHE A 5 -12.49 13.24 2.96
N ILE A 6 -13.52 13.59 3.73
CA ILE A 6 -14.25 12.63 4.56
C ILE A 6 -14.95 11.58 3.69
N LEU A 7 -15.61 11.99 2.60
CA LEU A 7 -16.24 11.06 1.67
C LEU A 7 -15.22 10.14 0.97
N SER A 8 -14.07 10.67 0.56
CA SER A 8 -12.98 9.86 0.01
C SER A 8 -12.37 8.91 1.04
N GLY A 9 -12.20 9.37 2.28
CA GLY A 9 -11.83 8.53 3.41
C GLY A 9 -12.83 7.40 3.61
N ALA A 10 -14.13 7.67 3.57
CA ALA A 10 -15.19 6.67 3.70
C ALA A 10 -15.20 5.66 2.54
N ALA A 11 -15.07 6.13 1.30
CA ALA A 11 -14.96 5.25 0.13
C ALA A 11 -13.70 4.38 0.20
N GLY A 12 -12.55 4.97 0.55
CA GLY A 12 -11.30 4.26 0.75
C GLY A 12 -11.41 3.23 1.87
N GLY A 13 -11.93 3.61 3.04
CA GLY A 13 -12.18 2.72 4.17
C GLY A 13 -13.09 1.57 3.80
N LEU A 14 -14.19 1.83 3.07
CA LEU A 14 -15.12 0.81 2.61
C LEU A 14 -14.45 -0.19 1.64
N LEU A 15 -13.68 0.31 0.67
CA LEU A 15 -12.90 -0.54 -0.24
C LEU A 15 -11.87 -1.38 0.53
N ILE A 16 -11.16 -0.80 1.50
CA ILE A 16 -10.22 -1.53 2.36
C ILE A 16 -10.95 -2.62 3.14
N GLY A 17 -12.08 -2.29 3.76
CA GLY A 17 -12.87 -3.22 4.55
C GLY A 17 -13.42 -4.40 3.74
N MET A 18 -13.80 -4.15 2.49
CA MET A 18 -14.30 -5.19 1.58
C MET A 18 -13.17 -6.02 0.98
N THR A 19 -12.04 -5.41 0.63
CA THR A 19 -10.99 -6.08 -0.14
C THR A 19 -9.94 -6.74 0.74
N GLY A 20 -9.75 -6.24 1.97
CA GLY A 20 -8.66 -6.64 2.86
C GLY A 20 -7.26 -6.26 2.35
N ILE A 21 -7.14 -5.78 1.10
CA ILE A 21 -5.88 -5.34 0.49
C ILE A 21 -5.69 -3.88 0.88
N GLY A 22 -4.68 -3.60 1.70
CA GLY A 22 -4.44 -2.27 2.29
C GLY A 22 -4.55 -1.13 1.28
N GLY A 23 -5.47 -0.19 1.52
CA GLY A 23 -5.93 0.79 0.52
C GLY A 23 -5.00 1.96 0.23
N GLY A 24 -3.76 1.91 0.73
CA GLY A 24 -2.69 2.86 0.33
C GLY A 24 -2.38 2.79 -1.17
N SER A 25 -2.76 1.70 -1.86
CA SER A 25 -2.65 1.60 -3.31
C SER A 25 -3.57 2.54 -4.09
N LEU A 26 -4.69 2.95 -3.48
CA LEU A 26 -5.73 3.76 -4.12
C LEU A 26 -5.75 5.19 -3.61
N MET A 27 -5.47 5.39 -2.32
CA MET A 27 -5.63 6.69 -1.68
C MET A 27 -4.61 7.70 -2.20
N THR A 28 -3.33 7.33 -2.32
CA THR A 28 -2.30 8.24 -2.85
C THR A 28 -2.62 8.75 -4.26
N PRO A 29 -2.91 7.90 -5.27
CA PRO A 29 -3.35 8.38 -6.59
C PRO A 29 -4.60 9.26 -6.55
N LEU A 30 -5.58 8.93 -5.71
CA LEU A 30 -6.82 9.69 -5.57
C LEU A 30 -6.58 11.10 -5.00
N LEU A 31 -5.67 11.24 -4.02
CA LEU A 31 -5.29 12.55 -3.48
C LEU A 31 -4.54 13.40 -4.51
N VAL A 32 -3.63 12.78 -5.27
CA VAL A 32 -2.83 13.48 -6.29
C VAL A 32 -3.68 13.89 -7.49
N MET A 33 -4.48 12.98 -8.04
CA MET A 33 -5.27 13.24 -9.26
C MET A 33 -6.61 13.91 -8.98
N GLY A 34 -7.33 13.42 -7.97
CA GLY A 34 -8.70 13.87 -7.69
C GLY A 34 -8.75 15.20 -6.96
N PHE A 35 -7.73 15.48 -6.14
CA PHE A 35 -7.68 16.68 -5.29
C PHE A 35 -6.50 17.60 -5.55
N GLY A 36 -5.60 17.24 -6.49
CA GLY A 36 -4.46 18.07 -6.85
C GLY A 36 -3.43 18.25 -5.73
N ILE A 37 -3.40 17.34 -4.75
CA ILE A 37 -2.47 17.44 -3.63
C ILE A 37 -1.05 17.11 -4.11
N PRO A 38 -0.03 17.88 -3.69
CA PRO A 38 1.36 17.60 -4.03
C PRO A 38 1.74 16.14 -3.70
N PRO A 39 2.46 15.42 -4.59
CA PRO A 39 2.79 14.00 -4.39
C PRO A 39 3.48 13.73 -3.05
N ALA A 40 4.43 14.58 -2.66
CA ALA A 40 5.12 14.44 -1.39
C ALA A 40 4.14 14.45 -0.20
N THR A 41 3.23 15.44 -0.17
CA THR A 41 2.19 15.58 0.86
C THR A 41 1.19 14.42 0.86
N ALA A 42 0.78 13.97 -0.33
CA ALA A 42 -0.14 12.84 -0.48
C ALA A 42 0.48 11.54 0.03
N ILE A 43 1.72 11.23 -0.36
CA ILE A 43 2.45 10.02 0.07
C ILE A 43 2.65 10.03 1.58
N GLY A 44 3.15 11.15 2.14
CA GLY A 44 3.42 11.23 3.57
C GLY A 44 2.16 11.08 4.42
N THR A 45 1.08 11.75 4.02
CA THR A 45 -0.21 11.70 4.73
C THR A 45 -0.84 10.31 4.62
N ASP A 46 -0.80 9.68 3.44
CA ASP A 46 -1.35 8.35 3.21
C ASP A 46 -0.57 7.26 3.94
N LEU A 47 0.75 7.37 4.09
CA LEU A 47 1.56 6.40 4.83
C LEU A 47 1.17 6.33 6.33
N LEU A 48 0.93 7.49 6.95
CA LEU A 48 0.46 7.56 8.35
C LEU A 48 -0.99 7.04 8.46
N TYR A 49 -1.86 7.45 7.54
CA TYR A 49 -3.22 6.95 7.44
C TYR A 49 -3.26 5.41 7.29
N ALA A 50 -2.42 4.86 6.43
CA ALA A 50 -2.30 3.43 6.18
C ALA A 50 -1.79 2.69 7.42
N ALA A 51 -0.79 3.23 8.13
CA ALA A 51 -0.30 2.63 9.36
C ALA A 51 -1.42 2.48 10.41
N LEU A 52 -2.21 3.53 10.61
CA LEU A 52 -3.28 3.55 11.61
C LEU A 52 -4.45 2.63 11.23
N THR A 53 -4.90 2.68 9.97
CA THR A 53 -6.01 1.84 9.50
C THR A 53 -5.62 0.35 9.46
N LYS A 54 -4.39 0.03 9.09
CA LYS A 54 -3.91 -1.36 9.05
C LYS A 54 -3.67 -1.95 10.44
N ALA A 55 -3.29 -1.15 11.44
CA ALA A 55 -3.12 -1.65 12.81
C ALA A 55 -4.38 -2.33 13.35
N GLY A 56 -5.56 -1.74 13.10
CA GLY A 56 -6.84 -2.36 13.44
C GLY A 56 -7.12 -3.66 12.64
N ALA A 57 -6.75 -3.69 11.36
CA ALA A 57 -6.93 -4.87 10.51
C ALA A 57 -6.03 -6.04 10.95
N VAL A 58 -4.79 -5.78 11.37
CA VAL A 58 -3.89 -6.80 11.93
C VAL A 58 -4.49 -7.43 13.18
N ALA A 59 -5.07 -6.63 14.09
CA ALA A 59 -5.71 -7.15 15.29
C ALA A 59 -6.87 -8.12 14.95
N CYS A 60 -7.64 -7.84 13.90
CA CYS A 60 -8.70 -8.72 13.41
C CYS A 60 -8.14 -10.04 12.83
N HIS A 61 -7.13 -9.97 11.96
CA HIS A 61 -6.51 -11.17 11.37
C HIS A 61 -5.79 -12.03 12.42
N GLN A 62 -5.17 -11.40 13.42
CA GLN A 62 -4.49 -12.09 14.50
C GLN A 62 -5.44 -12.93 15.34
N ARG A 63 -6.65 -12.42 15.65
CA ARG A 63 -7.67 -13.17 16.40
C ARG A 63 -8.09 -14.48 15.71
N HIS A 64 -7.94 -14.55 14.39
CA HIS A 64 -8.26 -15.72 13.59
C HIS A 64 -7.03 -16.59 13.25
N GLY A 65 -5.85 -16.30 13.84
CA GLY A 65 -4.63 -17.07 13.58
C GLY A 65 -4.06 -16.89 12.16
N ASN A 66 -4.45 -15.84 11.45
CA ASN A 66 -4.12 -15.63 10.04
C ASN A 66 -2.79 -14.85 9.84
N VAL A 67 -1.92 -14.74 10.84
CA VAL A 67 -0.70 -13.93 10.74
C VAL A 67 0.54 -14.79 10.97
N SER A 68 1.40 -14.89 9.96
CA SER A 68 2.74 -15.46 10.11
C SER A 68 3.72 -14.37 10.55
N TRP A 69 3.86 -14.19 11.86
CA TRP A 69 4.81 -13.23 12.44
C TRP A 69 6.26 -13.47 12.02
N ARG A 70 6.63 -14.74 11.79
CA ARG A 70 7.97 -15.09 11.31
C ARG A 70 8.22 -14.54 9.90
N THR A 71 7.28 -14.72 8.97
CA THR A 71 7.41 -14.22 7.60
C THR A 71 7.34 -12.69 7.56
N ALA A 72 6.43 -12.08 8.33
CA ALA A 72 6.36 -10.64 8.47
C ALA A 72 7.69 -10.06 9.01
N GLY A 73 8.30 -10.72 10.00
CA GLY A 73 9.62 -10.35 10.53
C GLY A 73 10.72 -10.39 9.47
N TRP A 74 10.79 -11.44 8.64
CA TRP A 74 11.76 -11.51 7.55
C TRP A 74 11.57 -10.43 6.50
N LEU A 75 10.32 -10.09 6.17
CA LEU A 75 10.04 -8.95 5.29
C LEU A 75 10.48 -7.63 5.91
N LEU A 76 10.25 -7.44 7.22
CA LEU A 76 10.65 -6.23 7.96
C LEU A 76 12.17 -6.04 8.00
N VAL A 77 12.94 -7.12 8.19
CA VAL A 77 14.41 -7.09 8.14
C VAL A 77 14.92 -6.48 6.84
N GLY A 78 14.23 -6.72 5.72
CA GLY A 78 14.52 -6.08 4.46
C GLY A 78 13.96 -4.66 4.34
N SER A 79 12.65 -4.52 4.60
CA SER A 79 11.92 -3.30 4.25
C SER A 79 12.24 -2.10 5.12
N LEU A 80 12.58 -2.29 6.39
CA LEU A 80 12.94 -1.19 7.27
C LEU A 80 14.25 -0.52 6.82
N PRO A 81 15.35 -1.26 6.53
CA PRO A 81 16.53 -0.67 5.89
C PRO A 81 16.23 -0.01 4.54
N GLY A 82 15.41 -0.64 3.69
CA GLY A 82 15.03 -0.05 2.39
C GLY A 82 14.29 1.28 2.55
N SER A 83 13.33 1.34 3.46
CA SER A 83 12.61 2.57 3.79
C SER A 83 13.52 3.63 4.41
N GLY A 84 14.36 3.24 5.37
CA GLY A 84 15.32 4.12 6.01
C GLY A 84 16.32 4.71 5.01
N LEU A 85 16.83 3.91 4.08
CA LEU A 85 17.71 4.39 3.00
C LEU A 85 16.98 5.40 2.11
N THR A 86 15.75 5.09 1.69
CA THR A 86 14.95 6.02 0.88
C THR A 86 14.73 7.35 1.60
N LEU A 87 14.29 7.32 2.86
CA LEU A 87 14.12 8.54 3.67
C LEU A 87 15.44 9.31 3.80
N TRP A 88 16.55 8.60 3.97
CA TRP A 88 17.88 9.21 4.09
C TRP A 88 18.36 9.87 2.79
N ILE A 89 17.94 9.35 1.64
CA ILE A 89 18.16 9.99 0.34
C ILE A 89 17.23 11.21 0.20
N LEU A 90 15.94 11.05 0.51
CA LEU A 90 14.94 12.12 0.37
C LEU A 90 15.25 13.36 1.20
N GLN A 91 15.74 13.20 2.44
CA GLN A 91 16.14 14.33 3.29
C GLN A 91 17.30 15.18 2.73
N ARG A 92 18.07 14.65 1.76
CA ARG A 92 19.19 15.35 1.14
C ARG A 92 18.80 16.07 -0.15
N ILE A 93 17.60 15.80 -0.66
CA ILE A 93 17.10 16.39 -1.90
C ILE A 93 16.19 17.56 -1.54
N PRO A 94 16.49 18.79 -1.99
CA PRO A 94 15.61 19.93 -1.73
C PRO A 94 14.26 19.74 -2.41
N ALA A 95 13.20 20.28 -1.79
CA ALA A 95 11.86 20.32 -2.36
C ALA A 95 11.92 21.04 -3.72
N SER A 96 11.74 20.26 -4.78
CA SER A 96 11.89 20.72 -6.16
C SER A 96 10.93 19.96 -7.08
N PRO A 97 10.56 20.51 -8.25
CA PRO A 97 9.72 19.81 -9.21
C PRO A 97 10.28 18.44 -9.65
N LEU A 98 11.61 18.27 -9.61
CA LEU A 98 12.29 16.99 -9.89
C LEU A 98 12.01 15.93 -8.81
N LEU A 99 11.90 16.34 -7.55
CA LEU A 99 11.54 15.45 -6.45
C LEU A 99 10.10 14.94 -6.63
N ASP A 100 9.16 15.85 -6.92
CA ASP A 100 7.76 15.49 -7.17
C ASP A 100 7.62 14.56 -8.38
N GLN A 101 8.40 14.78 -9.44
CA GLN A 101 8.46 13.91 -10.61
C GLN A 101 9.01 12.52 -10.26
N THR A 102 10.06 12.45 -9.44
CA THR A 102 10.69 11.18 -9.02
C THR A 102 9.72 10.36 -8.16
N LEU A 103 9.03 10.99 -7.20
CA LEU A 103 8.00 10.35 -6.39
C LEU A 103 6.84 9.85 -7.25
N ARG A 104 6.39 10.66 -8.22
CA ARG A 104 5.35 10.26 -9.18
C ARG A 104 5.79 9.08 -10.06
N GLN A 105 7.05 9.02 -10.48
CA GLN A 105 7.59 7.87 -11.23
C GLN A 105 7.65 6.61 -10.36
N GLY A 106 8.06 6.75 -9.09
CA GLY A 106 8.02 5.66 -8.11
C GLY A 106 6.61 5.07 -7.97
N LEU A 107 5.59 5.94 -7.95
CA LEU A 107 4.17 5.57 -7.93
C LEU A 107 3.77 4.73 -9.15
N VAL A 108 4.13 5.16 -10.36
CA VAL A 108 3.86 4.42 -11.61
C VAL A 108 4.54 3.06 -11.59
N VAL A 109 5.84 3.01 -11.26
CA VAL A 109 6.60 1.76 -11.20
C VAL A 109 5.97 0.78 -10.20
N ALA A 110 5.62 1.24 -9.00
CA ALA A 110 4.97 0.42 -7.99
C ALA A 110 3.63 -0.15 -8.50
N LEU A 111 2.81 0.67 -9.15
CA LEU A 111 1.52 0.24 -9.71
C LEU A 111 1.71 -0.77 -10.85
N THR A 112 2.61 -0.52 -11.81
CA THR A 112 2.87 -1.44 -12.93
C THR A 112 3.38 -2.80 -12.43
N LEU A 113 4.32 -2.81 -11.49
CA LEU A 113 4.83 -4.05 -10.88
C LEU A 113 3.72 -4.81 -10.15
N THR A 114 2.84 -4.10 -9.45
CA THR A 114 1.69 -4.70 -8.77
C THR A 114 0.77 -5.40 -9.76
N THR A 115 0.39 -4.70 -10.83
CA THR A 115 -0.51 -5.24 -11.86
C THR A 115 0.09 -6.46 -12.55
N LEU A 116 1.37 -6.39 -12.93
CA LEU A 116 2.07 -7.51 -13.56
C LEU A 116 2.18 -8.73 -12.64
N ALA A 117 2.48 -8.51 -11.36
CA ALA A 117 2.59 -9.58 -10.38
C ALA A 117 1.24 -10.29 -10.15
N LEU A 118 0.14 -9.54 -10.16
CA LEU A 118 -1.21 -10.10 -10.04
C LEU A 118 -1.69 -10.80 -11.33
N TRP A 119 -1.29 -10.31 -12.51
CA TRP A 119 -1.70 -10.85 -13.81
C TRP A 119 -1.04 -12.20 -14.11
N LYS A 120 0.24 -12.37 -13.81
CA LYS A 120 1.03 -13.55 -14.21
C LYS A 120 0.73 -14.81 -13.37
N ARG A 121 -0.33 -14.79 -12.57
CA ARG A 121 -0.70 -15.87 -11.65
C ARG A 121 -1.12 -17.13 -12.41
N ARG A 122 -0.17 -18.05 -12.61
CA ARG A 122 -0.47 -19.48 -12.81
C ARG A 122 -0.69 -20.10 -11.42
N THR A 123 -1.66 -21.01 -11.31
CA THR A 123 -1.88 -21.82 -10.10
C THR A 123 -0.56 -22.49 -9.70
N PRO A 124 0.05 -22.12 -8.57
CA PRO A 124 1.30 -22.74 -8.15
C PRO A 124 1.01 -24.17 -7.64
N PRO A 125 1.94 -25.11 -7.76
CA PRO A 125 1.82 -26.40 -7.11
C PRO A 125 1.78 -26.22 -5.59
N LYS A 126 1.05 -27.09 -4.87
CA LYS A 126 1.15 -27.24 -3.40
C LYS A 126 2.57 -27.72 -3.06
N GLN A 127 3.52 -26.82 -2.86
CA GLN A 127 4.85 -27.18 -2.40
C GLN A 127 5.21 -26.36 -1.17
N ALA A 128 5.82 -27.03 -0.18
CA ALA A 128 6.17 -26.45 1.11
C ALA A 128 7.25 -25.37 0.97
N ASP A 129 7.28 -24.43 1.92
CA ASP A 129 8.30 -23.39 2.07
C ASP A 129 9.71 -23.92 1.76
N THR A 130 10.29 -23.49 0.64
CA THR A 130 11.68 -23.82 0.36
C THR A 130 12.62 -22.91 1.16
N PRO A 131 13.80 -23.38 1.59
CA PRO A 131 14.83 -22.53 2.21
C PRO A 131 15.18 -21.31 1.34
N HIS A 132 15.07 -21.48 0.03
CA HIS A 132 15.24 -20.44 -0.98
C HIS A 132 14.24 -19.28 -0.80
N ALA A 133 12.95 -19.56 -0.62
CA ALA A 133 11.94 -18.51 -0.41
C ALA A 133 12.25 -17.62 0.81
N ARG A 134 12.75 -18.22 1.89
CA ARG A 134 13.15 -17.50 3.11
C ARG A 134 14.37 -16.60 2.89
N ALA A 135 15.35 -17.04 2.09
CA ALA A 135 16.54 -16.25 1.78
C ALA A 135 16.22 -15.01 0.92
N TRP A 136 15.26 -15.12 -0.01
CA TRP A 136 14.85 -14.00 -0.86
C TRP A 136 13.89 -13.02 -0.19
N THR A 137 13.25 -13.42 0.93
CA THR A 137 12.24 -12.61 1.61
C THR A 137 12.78 -11.25 2.10
N PRO A 138 13.96 -11.16 2.75
CA PRO A 138 14.53 -9.86 3.12
C PRO A 138 14.97 -9.02 1.92
N VAL A 139 15.54 -9.64 0.88
CA VAL A 139 15.97 -8.92 -0.33
C VAL A 139 14.77 -8.25 -1.00
N LEU A 140 13.68 -8.99 -1.18
CA LEU A 140 12.46 -8.46 -1.79
C LEU A 140 11.74 -7.51 -0.83
N GLY A 141 11.82 -7.77 0.48
CA GLY A 141 11.39 -6.83 1.53
C GLY A 141 12.07 -5.47 1.41
N PHE A 142 13.38 -5.42 1.13
CA PHE A 142 14.11 -4.16 0.92
C PHE A 142 13.53 -3.33 -0.22
N PHE A 143 13.31 -3.95 -1.38
CA PHE A 143 12.71 -3.27 -2.52
C PHE A 143 11.27 -2.84 -2.24
N ILE A 144 10.48 -3.64 -1.51
CA ILE A 144 9.17 -3.22 -1.02
C ILE A 144 9.32 -1.98 -0.13
N GLY A 145 10.27 -1.95 0.80
CA GLY A 145 10.50 -0.80 1.67
C GLY A 145 10.79 0.47 0.89
N VAL A 146 11.65 0.38 -0.13
CA VAL A 146 11.96 1.49 -1.03
C VAL A 146 10.71 1.96 -1.78
N LEU A 147 10.02 1.03 -2.44
CA LEU A 147 8.84 1.35 -3.25
C LEU A 147 7.71 1.92 -2.40
N VAL A 148 7.43 1.35 -1.22
CA VAL A 148 6.39 1.83 -0.30
C VAL A 148 6.70 3.25 0.17
N THR A 149 7.95 3.53 0.50
CA THR A 149 8.33 4.87 0.97
C THR A 149 8.18 5.90 -0.15
N LEU A 150 8.51 5.54 -1.40
CA LEU A 150 8.38 6.44 -2.57
C LEU A 150 6.94 6.59 -3.09
N SER A 151 6.04 5.63 -2.80
CA SER A 151 4.74 5.55 -3.48
C SER A 151 3.53 5.43 -2.57
N SER A 152 3.69 5.05 -1.30
CA SER A 152 2.64 4.56 -0.38
C SER A 152 1.89 3.30 -0.84
N VAL A 153 1.80 3.03 -2.14
CA VAL A 153 1.01 1.97 -2.79
C VAL A 153 1.45 0.56 -2.41
N GLY A 154 2.75 0.35 -2.19
CA GLY A 154 3.34 -0.98 -2.12
C GLY A 154 2.98 -1.81 -0.88
N GLY A 155 2.48 -1.19 0.18
CA GLY A 155 2.30 -1.87 1.45
C GLY A 155 1.13 -2.86 1.39
N GLY A 156 0.24 -2.73 0.41
CA GLY A 156 -0.94 -3.58 0.22
C GLY A 156 -0.72 -4.65 -0.86
N ALA A 157 -0.91 -4.21 -2.10
CA ALA A 157 -0.97 -5.11 -3.23
C ALA A 157 0.40 -5.71 -3.64
N LEU A 158 1.53 -4.98 -3.50
CA LEU A 158 2.87 -5.55 -3.77
C LEU A 158 3.27 -6.59 -2.72
N GLY A 159 3.06 -6.30 -1.44
CA GLY A 159 3.34 -7.26 -0.36
C GLY A 159 2.53 -8.54 -0.51
N THR A 160 1.23 -8.40 -0.78
CA THR A 160 0.33 -9.52 -1.04
C THR A 160 0.77 -10.33 -2.28
N ALA A 161 1.11 -9.66 -3.39
CA ALA A 161 1.55 -10.34 -4.61
C ALA A 161 2.90 -11.07 -4.41
N LEU A 162 3.84 -10.46 -3.68
CA LEU A 162 5.12 -11.09 -3.35
C LEU A 162 4.91 -12.35 -2.52
N LEU A 163 4.11 -12.26 -1.46
CA LEU A 163 3.83 -13.39 -0.57
C LEU A 163 3.12 -14.54 -1.30
N LEU A 164 2.22 -14.23 -2.24
CA LEU A 164 1.60 -15.24 -3.11
C LEU A 164 2.62 -16.02 -3.95
N VAL A 165 3.71 -15.36 -4.36
CA VAL A 165 4.77 -15.99 -5.18
C VAL A 165 5.77 -16.76 -4.31
N LEU A 166 6.20 -16.17 -3.19
CA LEU A 166 7.22 -16.77 -2.32
C LEU A 166 6.67 -17.91 -1.45
N TYR A 167 5.40 -17.80 -1.03
CA TYR A 167 4.77 -18.71 -0.07
C TYR A 167 3.48 -19.29 -0.65
N PRO A 168 3.55 -20.11 -1.71
CA PRO A 168 2.37 -20.68 -2.37
C PRO A 168 1.54 -21.60 -1.47
N GLY A 169 2.13 -22.11 -0.38
CA GLY A 169 1.44 -22.92 0.62
C GLY A 169 0.59 -22.12 1.61
N PHE A 170 0.72 -20.79 1.67
CA PHE A 170 -0.09 -19.97 2.58
C PHE A 170 -1.52 -19.84 2.06
N SER A 171 -2.48 -19.91 2.98
CA SER A 171 -3.86 -19.54 2.66
C SER A 171 -3.93 -18.06 2.29
N PHE A 172 -4.93 -17.67 1.49
CA PHE A 172 -5.12 -16.27 1.11
C PHE A 172 -5.27 -15.36 2.35
N SER A 173 -6.03 -15.81 3.36
CA SER A 173 -6.18 -15.10 4.63
C SER A 173 -4.86 -14.95 5.39
N THR A 174 -3.98 -15.96 5.33
CA THR A 174 -2.63 -15.92 5.92
C THR A 174 -1.74 -14.92 5.21
N ILE A 175 -1.84 -14.84 3.88
CA ILE A 175 -1.07 -13.87 3.08
C ILE A 175 -1.48 -12.45 3.42
N VAL A 176 -2.78 -12.16 3.41
CA VAL A 176 -3.30 -10.83 3.74
C VAL A 176 -2.93 -10.45 5.17
N GLY A 177 -3.13 -11.35 6.15
CA GLY A 177 -2.78 -11.07 7.54
C GLY A 177 -1.28 -10.84 7.76
N THR A 178 -0.43 -11.62 7.08
CA THR A 178 1.04 -11.48 7.15
C THR A 178 1.53 -10.20 6.48
N GLU A 179 0.94 -9.82 5.33
CA GLU A 179 1.23 -8.54 4.70
C GLU A 179 0.84 -7.38 5.60
N LEU A 180 -0.37 -7.40 6.17
CA LEU A 180 -0.83 -6.32 7.04
C LEU A 180 0.10 -6.13 8.24
N ALA A 181 0.56 -7.25 8.84
CA ALA A 181 1.48 -7.24 9.97
C ALA A 181 2.87 -6.69 9.60
N HIS A 182 3.34 -6.93 8.38
CA HIS A 182 4.56 -6.34 7.83
C HIS A 182 4.39 -4.85 7.48
N ALA A 183 3.24 -4.50 6.91
CA ALA A 183 2.99 -3.17 6.38
C ALA A 183 2.85 -2.13 7.50
N VAL A 184 2.26 -2.47 8.65
CA VAL A 184 2.04 -1.52 9.75
C VAL A 184 3.35 -0.86 10.23
N PRO A 185 4.40 -1.61 10.65
CA PRO A 185 5.65 -0.99 11.07
C PRO A 185 6.36 -0.25 9.94
N LEU A 186 6.30 -0.78 8.72
CA LEU A 186 6.94 -0.16 7.55
C LEU A 186 6.30 1.19 7.21
N THR A 187 4.97 1.25 7.08
CA THR A 187 4.27 2.49 6.74
C THR A 187 4.31 3.48 7.88
N LEU A 188 4.38 3.02 9.13
CA LEU A 188 4.60 3.89 10.28
C LEU A 188 5.99 4.54 10.21
N LEU A 189 7.05 3.76 9.98
CA LEU A 189 8.42 4.29 9.80
C LEU A 189 8.47 5.30 8.65
N ALA A 190 7.97 4.91 7.48
CA ALA A 190 7.96 5.76 6.29
C ALA A 190 7.14 7.03 6.50
N GLY A 191 5.95 6.92 7.10
CA GLY A 191 5.06 8.04 7.40
C GLY A 191 5.66 9.01 8.44
N LEU A 192 6.28 8.50 9.50
CA LEU A 192 7.01 9.33 10.47
C LEU A 192 8.23 10.01 9.84
N GLY A 193 8.91 9.33 8.92
CA GLY A 193 9.98 9.92 8.11
C GLY A 193 9.47 11.09 7.27
N HIS A 194 8.39 10.90 6.53
CA HIS A 194 7.75 11.96 5.75
C HIS A 194 7.19 13.10 6.61
N LEU A 195 6.69 12.80 7.81
CA LEU A 195 6.28 13.83 8.79
C LEU A 195 7.46 14.72 9.16
N ARG A 196 8.64 14.14 9.41
CA ARG A 196 9.87 14.90 9.69
C ARG A 196 10.35 15.72 8.48
N LEU A 197 10.03 15.29 7.26
CA LEU A 197 10.31 16.04 6.03
C LEU A 197 9.31 17.16 5.76
N GLY A 198 8.27 17.33 6.59
CA GLY A 198 7.21 18.33 6.36
C GLY A 198 6.21 17.92 5.26
N HIS A 199 6.21 16.64 4.87
CA HIS A 199 5.35 16.10 3.81
C HIS A 199 4.00 15.58 4.32
N VAL A 200 3.49 16.06 5.47
CA VAL A 200 2.25 15.56 6.05
C VAL A 200 1.30 16.71 6.31
N ASP A 201 0.09 16.59 5.80
CA ASP A 201 -1.03 17.48 6.12
C ASP A 201 -1.89 16.81 7.20
N GLY A 202 -1.81 17.36 8.42
CA GLY A 202 -2.56 16.85 9.57
C GLY A 202 -4.07 17.01 9.43
N THR A 203 -4.55 18.07 8.76
CA THR A 203 -5.97 18.29 8.52
C THR A 203 -6.52 17.27 7.55
N LEU A 204 -5.77 16.98 6.48
CA LEU A 204 -6.09 15.92 5.53
C LEU A 204 -6.09 14.55 6.22
N LEU A 205 -5.08 14.24 7.03
CA LEU A 205 -4.99 12.99 7.78
C LEU A 205 -6.23 12.76 8.65
N VAL A 206 -6.61 13.75 9.46
CA VAL A 206 -7.78 13.67 10.35
C VAL A 206 -9.07 13.51 9.54
N ALA A 207 -9.22 14.26 8.44
CA ALA A 207 -10.40 14.15 7.59
C ALA A 207 -10.53 12.75 6.94
N LEU A 208 -9.43 12.20 6.45
CA LEU A 208 -9.38 10.85 5.88
C LEU A 208 -9.72 9.80 6.94
N MET A 209 -9.18 9.92 8.14
CA MET A 209 -9.48 9.01 9.25
C MET A 209 -10.94 9.08 9.70
N ALA A 210 -11.50 10.28 9.81
CA ALA A 210 -12.89 10.49 10.21
C ALA A 210 -13.86 9.80 9.24
N GLY A 211 -13.55 9.81 7.94
CA GLY A 211 -14.31 9.06 6.94
C GLY A 211 -14.02 7.57 6.94
N SER A 212 -12.75 7.17 7.04
CA SER A 212 -12.34 5.79 6.78
C SER A 212 -12.68 4.82 7.88
N LEU A 213 -12.68 5.22 9.15
CA LEU A 213 -13.04 4.34 10.26
C LEU A 213 -14.47 3.79 10.16
N PRO A 214 -15.51 4.64 9.97
CA PRO A 214 -16.87 4.13 9.74
C PRO A 214 -16.97 3.38 8.41
N GLY A 215 -16.30 3.85 7.34
CA GLY A 215 -16.27 3.15 6.04
C GLY A 215 -15.69 1.73 6.15
N LEU A 216 -14.59 1.56 6.86
CA LEU A 216 -13.92 0.29 7.12
C LEU A 216 -14.81 -0.66 7.92
N TRP A 217 -15.48 -0.16 8.94
CA TRP A 217 -16.39 -0.94 9.76
C TRP A 217 -17.60 -1.44 8.95
N VAL A 218 -18.17 -0.58 8.10
CA VAL A 218 -19.25 -0.95 7.18
C VAL A 218 -18.75 -1.96 6.14
N GLY A 219 -17.60 -1.69 5.50
CA GLY A 219 -17.01 -2.54 4.46
C GLY A 219 -16.67 -3.94 4.95
N THR A 220 -16.12 -4.07 6.16
CA THR A 220 -15.79 -5.39 6.76
C THR A 220 -17.03 -6.23 7.05
N ARG A 221 -18.18 -5.61 7.38
CA ARG A 221 -19.46 -6.32 7.55
C ARG A 221 -20.09 -6.73 6.22
N LEU A 222 -20.00 -5.88 5.20
CA LEU A 222 -20.51 -6.15 3.84
C LEU A 222 -19.77 -7.29 3.14
N ASN A 223 -18.52 -7.55 3.52
CA ASN A 223 -17.65 -8.56 2.91
C ASN A 223 -18.20 -9.99 2.97
N HIS A 224 -19.17 -10.29 3.85
CA HIS A 224 -19.73 -11.64 3.98
C HIS A 224 -20.49 -12.16 2.75
N HIS A 225 -20.79 -11.32 1.74
CA HIS A 225 -21.65 -11.68 0.61
C HIS A 225 -20.99 -11.55 -0.78
N LEU A 226 -19.72 -11.14 -0.88
CA LEU A 226 -19.09 -10.88 -2.17
C LEU A 226 -17.99 -11.90 -2.52
N PRO A 227 -18.06 -12.56 -3.69
CA PRO A 227 -17.00 -13.44 -4.17
C PRO A 227 -15.67 -12.68 -4.35
N GLU A 228 -14.58 -13.27 -3.85
CA GLU A 228 -13.20 -12.74 -3.93
C GLU A 228 -12.79 -12.28 -5.35
N LYS A 229 -13.30 -12.96 -6.39
CA LYS A 229 -13.09 -12.60 -7.79
C LYS A 229 -13.60 -11.19 -8.13
N ILE A 230 -14.76 -10.81 -7.62
CA ILE A 230 -15.42 -9.54 -7.92
C ILE A 230 -14.67 -8.39 -7.24
N THR A 231 -14.33 -8.58 -5.96
CA THR A 231 -13.57 -7.59 -5.18
C THR A 231 -12.20 -7.34 -5.78
N ARG A 232 -11.50 -8.39 -6.25
CA ARG A 232 -10.19 -8.28 -6.89
C ARG A 232 -10.26 -7.64 -8.29
N ALA A 233 -11.26 -8.00 -9.10
CA ALA A 233 -11.44 -7.45 -10.44
C ALA A 233 -11.78 -5.95 -10.39
N GLY A 234 -12.69 -5.55 -9.48
CA GLY A 234 -13.01 -4.13 -9.26
C GLY A 234 -11.78 -3.32 -8.86
N LEU A 235 -10.98 -3.82 -7.91
CA LEU A 235 -9.77 -3.13 -7.47
C LEU A 235 -8.72 -3.04 -8.59
N SER A 236 -8.56 -4.09 -9.38
CA SER A 236 -7.59 -4.14 -10.48
C SER A 236 -7.94 -3.16 -11.60
N LEU A 237 -9.23 -3.06 -11.95
CA LEU A 237 -9.73 -2.09 -12.94
C LEU A 237 -9.59 -0.65 -12.45
N LEU A 238 -9.89 -0.40 -11.17
CA LEU A 238 -9.74 0.91 -10.56
C LEU A 238 -8.26 1.35 -10.54
N LEU A 239 -7.35 0.46 -10.12
CA LEU A 239 -5.91 0.72 -10.10
C LEU A 239 -5.34 0.95 -11.51
N LEU A 240 -5.77 0.15 -12.50
CA LEU A 240 -5.38 0.34 -13.90
C LEU A 240 -5.85 1.69 -14.44
N GLY A 241 -7.09 2.09 -14.13
CA GLY A 241 -7.62 3.40 -14.51
C GLY A 241 -6.82 4.56 -13.88
N LEU A 242 -6.48 4.45 -12.60
CA LEU A 242 -5.66 5.45 -11.90
C LEU A 242 -4.23 5.50 -12.44
N ALA A 243 -3.61 4.36 -12.73
CA ALA A 243 -2.28 4.29 -13.32
C ALA A 243 -2.25 4.90 -14.74
N PHE A 244 -3.27 4.59 -15.56
CA PHE A 244 -3.43 5.16 -16.90
C PHE A 244 -3.64 6.66 -16.86
N GLY A 245 -4.47 7.16 -15.94
CA GLY A 245 -4.69 8.58 -15.77
C GLY A 245 -3.45 9.32 -15.28
N LEU A 246 -2.73 8.78 -14.27
CA LEU A 246 -1.46 9.34 -13.80
C LEU A 246 -0.41 9.45 -14.90
N TRP A 247 -0.34 8.45 -15.78
CA TRP A 247 0.57 8.44 -16.92
C TRP A 247 0.26 9.55 -17.92
N HIS A 248 -1.01 9.80 -18.22
CA HIS A 248 -1.43 10.87 -19.14
C HIS A 248 -1.29 12.27 -18.54
N SER A 249 -1.39 12.40 -17.22
CA SER A 249 -1.21 13.69 -16.52
C SER A 249 0.26 14.07 -16.28
N MET A 250 1.25 13.32 -16.82
CA MET A 250 2.66 13.68 -16.73
C MET A 250 3.03 14.75 -17.78
N PRO A 251 3.51 15.94 -17.37
CA PRO A 251 4.05 16.89 -18.33
C PRO A 251 5.35 16.31 -18.93
N GLY A 252 5.39 16.21 -20.27
CA GLY A 252 6.56 15.72 -21.00
C GLY A 252 6.36 14.49 -21.90
N LYS A 253 5.13 14.11 -22.27
CA LYS A 253 4.92 13.20 -23.41
C LYS A 253 4.15 13.87 -24.54
N ILE A 254 4.91 14.01 -25.63
CA ILE A 254 4.61 14.04 -27.07
C ILE A 254 3.18 14.42 -27.45
N ALA A 255 3.12 15.51 -28.23
CA ALA A 255 1.99 15.97 -29.02
C ALA A 255 1.17 14.84 -29.67
#